data_AF-A0A7C4I3Y3-F1
#
_entry.id   AF-A0A7C4I3Y3-F1
#
_cell.length_a   1.000
_cell.length_b   1.000
_cell.length_c   1.000
_cell.angle_alpha   90.00
_cell.angle_beta   90.00
_cell.angle_gamma   90.00
#
_symmetry.space_group_name_H-M   'P 1'
#
loop_
_entity.id
_entity.type
_entity.pdbx_description
1 polymer ?
#
loop_
_entity_poly.entity_id
_entity_poly.type
_entity_poly.pdbx_seq_one_letter_code
_entity_poly.pdbx_strand_id
1 'polypeptide(L)' 'MRRRRVAEQLLEVLMSSVNGNLVPPELGWELFGYFVEDELWRGKGFRVLLKACRICEPEKTRMALRGEFR' A
#
# COMPACT_ATOMS: atom_id res chain seq x y z
N MET A 1 16.66 -1.96 -1.25
CA MET A 1 15.97 -3.20 -1.71
C MET A 1 14.79 -3.60 -0.82
N ARG A 2 14.96 -3.81 0.50
CA ARG A 2 13.87 -4.27 1.41
C ARG A 2 12.58 -3.45 1.33
N ARG A 3 12.67 -2.12 1.31
CA ARG A 3 11.49 -1.23 1.31
C ARG A 3 10.68 -1.25 0.01
N ARG A 4 11.35 -1.42 -1.13
CA ARG A 4 10.69 -1.54 -2.45
C ARG A 4 9.90 -2.84 -2.53
N ARG A 5 10.50 -3.96 -2.10
CA ARG A 5 9.81 -5.25 -1.98
C ARG A 5 8.58 -5.20 -1.07
N VAL A 6 8.70 -4.55 0.09
CA VAL A 6 7.55 -4.36 0.99
C VAL A 6 6.46 -3.49 0.34
N ALA A 7 6.84 -2.46 -0.42
CA ALA A 7 5.88 -1.63 -1.14
C ALA A 7 5.16 -2.42 -2.25
N GLU A 8 5.86 -3.30 -2.96
CA GLU A 8 5.26 -4.20 -3.97
C GLU A 8 4.23 -5.13 -3.33
N GLN A 9 4.56 -5.76 -2.19
CA GLN A 9 3.62 -6.60 -1.45
C GLN A 9 2.41 -5.81 -0.94
N LEU A 10 2.62 -4.59 -0.43
CA LEU A 10 1.51 -3.73 0.00
C LEU A 10 0.62 -3.29 -1.15
N LEU A 11 1.19 -3.04 -2.33
CA LEU A 11 0.43 -2.71 -3.53
C LEU A 11 -0.44 -3.91 -3.95
N GLU A 12 0.10 -5.13 -3.89
CA GLU A 12 -0.67 -6.35 -4.13
C GLU A 12 -1.81 -6.53 -3.12
N VAL A 13 -1.57 -6.30 -1.83
CA VAL A 13 -2.62 -6.27 -0.79
C VAL A 13 -3.73 -5.29 -1.16
N LEU A 14 -3.37 -4.07 -1.59
CA LEU A 14 -4.32 -3.03 -1.91
C LEU A 14 -5.15 -3.39 -3.15
N MET A 15 -4.50 -3.84 -4.23
CA MET A 15 -5.18 -4.16 -5.50
C MET A 15 -6.04 -5.41 -5.42
N SER A 16 -5.69 -6.38 -4.56
CA SER A 16 -6.45 -7.62 -4.36
C SER A 16 -7.55 -7.49 -3.30
N SER A 17 -7.67 -6.34 -2.63
CA SER A 17 -8.64 -6.17 -1.56
C SER A 17 -10.06 -6.00 -2.10
N VAL A 18 -10.96 -6.84 -1.61
CA VAL A 18 -12.42 -6.65 -1.78
C VAL A 18 -12.97 -5.49 -0.96
N ASN A 19 -12.17 -4.96 -0.03
CA ASN A 19 -12.49 -3.82 0.83
C ASN A 19 -11.88 -2.51 0.33
N GLY A 20 -11.42 -2.45 -0.92
CA GLY A 20 -10.80 -1.24 -1.50
C GLY A 20 -11.71 -0.01 -1.44
N ASN A 21 -13.03 -0.22 -1.44
CA ASN A 21 -14.05 0.82 -1.26
C ASN A 21 -14.02 1.51 0.11
N LEU A 22 -13.32 0.95 1.11
CA LEU A 22 -13.12 1.60 2.40
C LEU A 22 -12.01 2.67 2.37
N VAL A 23 -11.15 2.66 1.35
CA VAL A 23 -10.11 3.67 1.18
C VAL A 23 -10.75 4.97 0.68
N PRO A 24 -10.56 6.10 1.39
CA PRO A 24 -11.10 7.39 0.94
C PRO A 24 -10.60 7.75 -0.46
N PRO A 25 -11.45 8.24 -1.37
CA PRO A 25 -11.06 8.60 -2.74
C PRO A 25 -9.85 9.54 -2.80
N GLU A 26 -9.76 10.51 -1.90
CA GLU A 26 -8.64 11.48 -1.83
C GLU A 26 -7.31 10.78 -1.54
N LEU A 27 -7.34 9.76 -0.68
CA LEU A 27 -6.17 8.94 -0.37
C LEU A 27 -5.79 8.06 -1.56
N GLY A 28 -6.78 7.55 -2.29
CA GLY A 28 -6.58 6.81 -3.54
C GLY A 28 -5.90 7.66 -4.61
N TRP A 29 -6.36 8.90 -4.81
CA TRP A 29 -5.74 9.85 -5.74
C TRP A 29 -4.31 10.24 -5.33
N GLU A 30 -4.07 10.48 -4.03
CA GLU A 30 -2.72 10.75 -3.53
C GLU A 30 -1.78 9.57 -3.80
N LEU A 31 -2.25 8.34 -3.59
CA LEU A 31 -1.50 7.12 -3.85
C LEU A 31 -1.18 6.93 -5.33
N PHE A 32 -2.15 7.22 -6.21
CA PHE A 32 -1.97 7.19 -7.66
C PHE A 32 -0.88 8.18 -8.11
N GLY A 33 -0.83 9.39 -7.56
CA GLY A 33 0.24 10.36 -7.85
C GLY A 33 1.63 9.79 -7.56
N TYR A 34 1.82 9.23 -6.36
CA TYR A 34 3.10 8.60 -5.99
C TYR A 34 3.44 7.36 -6.81
N PHE A 35 2.44 6.63 -7.33
CA PHE A 35 2.66 5.51 -8.24
C PHE A 35 3.21 5.97 -9.59
N VAL A 36 2.58 6.98 -10.20
CA VAL A 36 3.00 7.54 -11.50
C VAL A 36 4.39 8.17 -11.43
N GLU A 37 4.75 8.77 -10.30
CA GLU A 37 6.06 9.40 -10.07
C GLU A 37 7.18 8.43 -9.66
N ASP A 38 6.93 7.11 -9.60
CA ASP A 38 7.91 6.11 -9.13
C ASP A 38 8.39 6.35 -7.68
N GLU A 39 7.55 7.00 -6.86
CA GLU A 39 7.86 7.41 -5.49
C GLU A 39 7.13 6.58 -4.41
N LEU A 40 6.32 5.60 -4.82
CA LEU A 40 5.46 4.81 -3.92
C LEU A 40 6.23 4.12 -2.78
N TRP A 41 7.50 3.74 -2.97
CA TRP A 41 8.32 3.10 -1.93
C TRP A 41 9.17 4.09 -1.12
N ARG A 42 9.09 5.40 -1.39
CA ARG A 42 9.90 6.43 -0.73
C ARG A 42 9.04 7.28 0.20
N GLY A 43 9.71 7.86 1.20
CA GLY A 43 9.20 8.95 2.04
C GLY A 43 7.70 8.93 2.35
N LYS A 44 6.97 9.85 1.69
CA LYS A 44 5.54 10.06 1.87
C LYS A 44 4.69 9.03 1.12
N GLY A 45 5.04 8.66 -0.12
CA GLY A 45 4.34 7.61 -0.89
C GLY A 45 4.20 6.30 -0.13
N PHE A 46 5.27 5.86 0.53
CA PHE A 46 5.22 4.61 1.33
C PHE A 46 4.26 4.73 2.52
N ARG A 47 4.18 5.90 3.15
CA ARG A 47 3.25 6.14 4.28
C ARG A 47 1.80 6.16 3.82
N VAL A 48 1.53 6.73 2.64
CA VAL A 48 0.20 6.77 2.03
C VAL A 48 -0.24 5.36 1.66
N LEU A 49 0.61 4.57 0.99
CA LEU A 49 0.36 3.16 0.70
C LEU A 49 0.05 2.36 1.97
N LEU A 50 0.91 2.47 2.99
CA LEU A 50 0.69 1.78 4.25
C LEU A 50 -0.64 2.18 4.92
N LYS A 51 -1.03 3.47 4.85
CA LYS A 51 -2.29 3.94 5.40
C LYS A 51 -3.48 3.32 4.65
N ALA A 52 -3.45 3.30 3.33
CA ALA A 52 -4.50 2.68 2.51
C ALA A 52 -4.65 1.19 2.84
N CYS A 53 -3.56 0.43 2.86
CA CYS A 53 -3.60 -0.99 3.18
C CYS A 53 -4.11 -1.28 4.60
N ARG A 54 -3.77 -0.45 5.59
CA ARG A 54 -4.30 -0.60 6.97
C ARG A 54 -5.81 -0.38 7.07
N ILE A 55 -6.38 0.43 6.17
CA ILE A 55 -7.82 0.70 6.15
C ILE A 55 -8.57 -0.51 5.58
N CYS A 56 -8.12 -1.04 4.44
CA CYS A 56 -8.86 -2.11 3.75
C CYS A 56 -8.46 -3.54 4.18
N GLU A 57 -7.21 -3.76 4.59
CA GLU A 57 -6.62 -5.08 4.84
C GLU A 57 -5.59 -5.05 5.99
N PRO A 58 -5.99 -4.75 7.25
CA PRO A 58 -5.06 -4.58 8.36
C PRO A 58 -4.24 -5.85 8.69
N GLU A 59 -4.79 -7.04 8.44
CA GLU A 59 -4.09 -8.31 8.68
C GLU A 59 -3.04 -8.61 7.62
N LYS A 60 -3.44 -8.59 6.34
CA LYS A 60 -2.50 -8.81 5.21
C LYS A 60 -1.40 -7.75 5.18
N THR A 61 -1.73 -6.51 5.55
CA THR A 61 -0.73 -5.44 5.75
C THR A 61 0.33 -5.83 6.78
N ARG A 62 -0.08 -6.39 7.94
CA ARG A 62 0.86 -6.85 8.96
C ARG A 62 1.75 -7.99 8.45
N MET A 63 1.19 -8.93 7.70
CA MET A 63 1.95 -10.01 7.06
C MET A 63 2.97 -9.47 6.07
N ALA A 64 2.60 -8.50 5.22
CA ALA A 64 3.50 -7.88 4.25
C ALA A 64 4.68 -7.17 4.93
N LEU A 65 4.42 -6.45 6.03
CA LEU A 65 5.48 -5.79 6.81
C LEU A 65 6.46 -6.79 7.45
N ARG A 66 6.01 -8.01 7.78
CA ARG A 66 6.84 -9.09 8.30
C ARG A 66 7.55 -9.90 7.22
N GLY A 67 7.16 -9.71 5.95
CA GLY A 67 7.63 -10.53 4.83
C GLY A 67 6.96 -11.91 4.75
N GLU A 68 5.82 -12.07 5.40
CA GLU A 68 5.01 -13.30 5.45
C GLU A 68 3.90 -13.32 4.38
N PHE A 69 3.71 -12.21 3.66
CA PHE A 69 2.77 -12.10 2.54
C PHE A 69 3.42 -12.66 1.27
N ARG A 70 2.80 -13.66 0.66
CA ARG A 70 3.28 -14.37 -0.54
C ARG A 70 2.23 -14.36 -1.61
#